data_AF-F6FG35-F1
#
_entry.id   AF-F6FG35-F1
#
_cell.length_a   1.000
_cell.length_b   1.000
_cell.length_c   1.000
_cell.angle_alpha   90.00
_cell.angle_beta   90.00
_cell.angle_gamma   90.00
#
_symmetry.space_group_name_H-M   'P 1'
#
loop_
_entity.id
_entity.type
_entity.pdbx_description
1 polymer ?
#
loop_
_entity_poly.entity_id
_entity_poly.type
_entity_poly.pdbx_seq_one_letter_code
_entity_poly.pdbx_strand_id
1 'polypeptide(L)'
;MKTLTTKVSMGLGAAGVTGAAATGAWYMSQSNDVKSQLISDGLTLVGESPRAWRAVFLAHKEDGDFISFVGISESMNDREAGSKVMSACKKVTSEYSGSKDYDISLSKAKKYCTTPELKTVEAKVLFSDHEISSEERDFRDIFILHKGDNSFVEKVKAVDSSTSSFDSNVGIDTAYSLVQKFCDSLKVKESSPSNVADYEKYCLQTPSNIQGFYESKGLTLVGDWAGKFESIKASDTNLVNDIKGSSSNLNQSSPSSEVGSKLEEWCKKEVVKTINSADPNSGENSKVKTRCFN
;
A
#
# COMPACT_ATOMS: atom_id res chain seq x y z
N MET A 1 2.19 0.14 41.61
CA MET A 1 2.34 -0.90 40.56
C MET A 1 2.16 -0.21 39.22
N LYS A 2 3.20 -0.17 38.39
CA LYS A 2 3.18 0.50 37.08
C LYS A 2 2.73 -0.51 36.01
N THR A 3 1.65 -0.20 35.31
CA THR A 3 1.16 -0.96 34.15
C THR A 3 1.92 -0.49 32.91
N LEU A 4 2.67 -1.38 32.29
CA LEU A 4 3.33 -1.17 31.00
C LEU A 4 2.36 -1.59 29.89
N THR A 5 1.85 -0.62 29.15
CA THR A 5 1.04 -0.84 27.95
C THR A 5 1.98 -0.96 26.76
N THR A 6 2.28 -2.20 26.35
CA THR A 6 3.06 -2.47 25.14
C THR A 6 2.16 -2.30 23.91
N LYS A 7 2.40 -1.24 23.13
CA LYS A 7 1.90 -1.12 21.76
C LYS A 7 2.68 -2.08 20.87
N VAL A 8 2.01 -3.06 20.27
CA VAL A 8 2.58 -3.90 19.20
C VAL A 8 2.24 -3.27 17.87
N SER A 9 3.22 -2.60 17.27
CA SER A 9 3.20 -2.24 15.85
C SER A 9 3.57 -3.48 15.03
N MET A 10 2.58 -4.04 14.33
CA MET A 10 2.79 -5.10 13.33
C MET A 10 3.40 -4.47 12.07
N GLY A 11 4.73 -4.49 11.98
CA GLY A 11 5.40 -4.44 10.68
C GLY A 11 5.37 -5.86 10.10
N LEU A 12 4.79 -6.01 8.91
CA LEU A 12 4.86 -7.24 8.12
C LEU A 12 6.30 -7.40 7.58
N GLY A 13 7.20 -7.84 8.47
CA GLY A 13 8.57 -8.24 8.16
C GLY A 13 8.76 -9.69 8.60
N ALA A 14 9.02 -10.58 7.64
CA ALA A 14 9.53 -11.94 7.81
C ALA A 14 9.00 -12.75 9.02
N ALA A 15 7.90 -13.47 8.83
CA ALA A 15 7.61 -14.62 9.69
C ALA A 15 8.47 -15.82 9.24
N GLY A 16 9.74 -15.83 9.67
CA GLY A 16 10.43 -17.08 9.91
C GLY A 16 9.78 -17.73 11.13
N VAL A 17 8.99 -18.77 10.91
CA VAL A 17 8.36 -19.51 12.02
C VAL A 17 9.43 -20.38 12.66
N THR A 18 9.98 -19.89 13.78
CA THR A 18 10.74 -20.72 14.71
C THR A 18 9.75 -21.66 15.40
N GLY A 19 9.83 -22.95 15.03
CA GLY A 19 9.04 -23.99 15.65
C GLY A 19 9.46 -24.17 17.11
N ALA A 20 8.58 -23.77 18.03
CA ALA A 20 8.57 -24.34 19.37
C ALA A 20 7.96 -25.74 19.24
N ALA A 21 8.77 -26.76 19.50
CA ALA A 21 8.32 -28.14 19.63
C ALA A 21 7.34 -28.25 20.80
N ALA A 22 6.09 -28.61 20.49
CA ALA A 22 5.18 -29.24 21.45
C ALA A 22 4.75 -30.57 20.86
N THR A 23 5.50 -31.61 21.22
CA THR A 23 5.09 -33.01 21.12
C THR A 23 3.82 -33.23 21.93
N GLY A 24 2.71 -33.61 21.29
CA GLY A 24 1.52 -34.06 22.01
C GLY A 24 0.27 -34.19 21.15
N ALA A 25 -0.09 -35.44 20.84
CA ALA A 25 -1.32 -35.94 20.22
C ALA A 25 -1.48 -35.77 18.70
N TRP A 26 -0.97 -36.76 17.97
CA TRP A 26 -1.46 -37.17 16.66
C TRP A 26 -2.98 -37.41 16.72
N TYR A 27 -3.77 -36.49 16.19
CA TYR A 27 -5.11 -36.78 15.72
C TYR A 27 -5.02 -37.04 14.22
N MET A 28 -4.95 -38.32 13.82
CA MET A 28 -5.27 -38.71 12.44
C MET A 28 -6.78 -38.50 12.23
N SER A 29 -7.20 -37.24 12.02
CA SER A 29 -8.38 -37.01 11.20
C SER A 29 -7.94 -37.20 9.76
N GLN A 30 -8.55 -38.15 9.03
CA GLN A 30 -8.54 -38.08 7.58
C GLN A 30 -8.88 -36.63 7.20
N SER A 31 -8.00 -35.97 6.47
CA SER A 31 -8.28 -34.67 5.89
C SER A 31 -9.53 -34.81 5.03
N ASN A 32 -10.62 -34.22 5.49
CA ASN A 32 -11.91 -34.35 4.81
C ASN A 32 -11.91 -33.59 3.49
N ASP A 33 -11.13 -32.53 3.38
CA ASP A 33 -11.03 -31.70 2.17
C ASP A 33 -9.57 -31.48 1.74
N VAL A 34 -9.42 -31.03 0.50
CA VAL A 34 -8.10 -30.71 -0.10
C VAL A 34 -7.34 -29.72 0.76
N LYS A 35 -8.00 -28.70 1.31
CA LYS A 35 -7.37 -27.70 2.18
C LYS A 35 -6.67 -28.34 3.39
N SER A 36 -7.37 -29.24 4.08
CA SER A 36 -6.86 -29.95 5.26
C SER A 36 -5.68 -30.85 4.89
N GLN A 37 -5.72 -31.48 3.71
CA GLN A 37 -4.61 -32.29 3.21
C GLN A 37 -3.38 -31.43 2.92
N LEU A 38 -3.53 -30.27 2.28
CA LEU A 38 -2.41 -29.35 2.02
C LEU A 38 -1.72 -28.90 3.30
N ILE A 39 -2.51 -28.57 4.34
CA ILE A 39 -1.99 -28.18 5.65
C ILE A 39 -1.29 -29.37 6.32
N SER A 40 -1.86 -30.56 6.24
CA SER A 40 -1.23 -31.80 6.74
C SER A 40 0.08 -32.11 6.03
N ASP A 41 0.22 -31.75 4.75
CA ASP A 41 1.44 -31.89 3.96
C ASP A 41 2.49 -30.81 4.30
N GLY A 42 2.17 -29.89 5.23
CA GLY A 42 3.05 -28.79 5.64
C GLY A 42 3.11 -27.63 4.66
N LEU A 43 2.16 -27.53 3.71
CA LEU A 43 2.12 -26.47 2.71
C LEU A 43 1.37 -25.24 3.23
N THR A 44 1.91 -24.06 2.90
CA THR A 44 1.29 -22.78 3.24
C THR A 44 0.36 -22.31 2.11
N LEU A 45 -0.88 -21.98 2.46
CA LEU A 45 -1.86 -21.42 1.53
C LEU A 45 -1.63 -19.92 1.34
N VAL A 46 -1.99 -19.40 0.16
CA VAL A 46 -1.79 -17.98 -0.24
C VAL A 46 -2.55 -16.98 0.66
N GLY A 47 -3.65 -17.41 1.29
CA GLY A 47 -4.49 -16.57 2.14
C GLY A 47 -5.61 -15.85 1.39
N GLU A 48 -6.18 -14.80 1.98
CA GLU A 48 -7.36 -14.11 1.47
C GLU A 48 -7.05 -12.75 0.81
N SER A 49 -5.79 -12.29 0.80
CA SER A 49 -5.43 -11.02 0.17
C SER A 49 -5.65 -11.09 -1.35
N PRO A 50 -6.46 -10.18 -1.94
CA PRO A 50 -6.60 -10.10 -3.40
C PRO A 50 -5.27 -9.83 -4.11
N ARG A 51 -4.34 -9.12 -3.47
CA ARG A 51 -3.00 -8.84 -4.02
C ARG A 51 -2.10 -10.05 -4.01
N ALA A 52 -2.19 -10.90 -2.99
CA ALA A 52 -1.48 -12.18 -3.00
C ALA A 52 -1.90 -13.08 -4.17
N TRP A 53 -3.18 -13.07 -4.55
CA TRP A 53 -3.65 -13.80 -5.73
C TRP A 53 -3.20 -13.20 -7.06
N ARG A 54 -3.01 -11.88 -7.15
CA ARG A 54 -2.33 -11.23 -8.28
C ARG A 54 -0.89 -11.69 -8.40
N ALA A 55 -0.18 -11.82 -7.28
CA ALA A 55 1.19 -12.35 -7.26
C ALA A 55 1.27 -13.81 -7.73
N VAL A 56 0.31 -14.65 -7.34
CA VAL A 56 0.20 -16.04 -7.83
C VAL A 56 0.01 -16.07 -9.35
N PHE A 57 -0.88 -15.21 -9.88
CA PHE A 57 -1.02 -15.06 -11.32
C PHE A 57 0.31 -14.71 -11.98
N LEU A 58 1.04 -13.72 -11.47
CA LEU A 58 2.34 -13.32 -12.03
C LEU A 58 3.40 -14.44 -11.98
N ALA A 59 3.37 -15.29 -10.95
CA ALA A 59 4.30 -16.41 -10.81
C ALA A 59 4.04 -17.54 -11.81
N HIS A 60 2.80 -17.69 -12.29
CA HIS A 60 2.38 -18.80 -13.14
C HIS A 60 1.82 -18.37 -14.51
N LYS A 61 1.90 -17.09 -14.87
CA LYS A 61 1.32 -16.55 -16.12
C LYS A 61 1.87 -17.19 -17.40
N GLU A 62 3.04 -17.81 -17.33
CA GLU A 62 3.69 -18.52 -18.45
C GLU A 62 3.33 -20.02 -18.49
N ASP A 63 2.63 -20.55 -17.49
CA ASP A 63 2.20 -21.95 -17.42
C ASP A 63 0.83 -22.11 -18.11
N GLY A 64 0.80 -22.73 -19.29
CA GLY A 64 -0.42 -22.95 -20.06
C GLY A 64 -1.48 -23.81 -19.33
N ASP A 65 -1.03 -24.75 -18.49
CA ASP A 65 -1.93 -25.57 -17.68
C ASP A 65 -2.59 -24.72 -16.59
N PHE A 66 -1.84 -23.79 -16.01
CA PHE A 66 -2.36 -22.83 -15.04
C PHE A 66 -3.44 -21.96 -15.69
N ILE A 67 -3.12 -21.30 -16.81
CA ILE A 67 -4.05 -20.41 -17.53
C ILE A 67 -5.36 -21.15 -17.87
N SER A 68 -5.26 -22.39 -18.33
CA SER A 68 -6.41 -23.25 -18.63
C SER A 68 -7.20 -23.63 -17.37
N PHE A 69 -6.52 -23.91 -16.25
CA PHE A 69 -7.16 -24.22 -14.98
C PHE A 69 -7.98 -23.05 -14.44
N VAL A 70 -7.44 -21.84 -14.46
CA VAL A 70 -8.10 -20.64 -13.90
C VAL A 70 -9.06 -19.96 -14.89
N GLY A 71 -8.98 -20.30 -16.17
CA GLY A 71 -9.85 -19.73 -17.21
C GLY A 71 -9.58 -18.25 -17.48
N ILE A 72 -8.30 -17.87 -17.56
CA ILE A 72 -7.84 -16.52 -17.86
C ILE A 72 -7.59 -16.38 -19.37
N SER A 73 -7.85 -15.20 -19.93
CA SER A 73 -7.47 -14.83 -21.30
C SER A 73 -6.31 -13.83 -21.30
N GLU A 74 -5.55 -13.76 -22.39
CA GLU A 74 -4.40 -12.85 -22.55
C GLU A 74 -4.75 -11.36 -22.38
N SER A 75 -6.02 -10.99 -22.56
CA SER A 75 -6.51 -9.61 -22.45
C SER A 75 -6.85 -9.16 -21.02
N MET A 76 -6.83 -10.05 -20.02
CA MET A 76 -7.21 -9.70 -18.65
C MET A 76 -6.08 -8.95 -17.96
N ASN A 77 -6.44 -7.88 -17.24
CA ASN A 77 -5.51 -7.25 -16.30
C ASN A 77 -5.24 -8.17 -15.09
N ASP A 78 -4.16 -7.87 -14.38
CA ASP A 78 -3.70 -8.64 -13.23
C ASP A 78 -4.75 -8.73 -12.11
N ARG A 79 -5.53 -7.66 -11.86
CA ARG A 79 -6.61 -7.64 -10.85
C ARG A 79 -7.73 -8.64 -11.16
N GLU A 80 -8.22 -8.63 -12.39
CA GLU A 80 -9.23 -9.58 -12.87
C GLU A 80 -8.71 -11.01 -12.86
N ALA A 81 -7.48 -11.19 -13.36
CA ALA A 81 -6.76 -12.46 -13.33
C ALA A 81 -6.66 -13.01 -11.89
N GLY A 82 -6.15 -12.21 -10.95
CA GLY A 82 -6.02 -12.60 -9.54
C GLY A 82 -7.35 -13.02 -8.89
N SER A 83 -8.45 -12.32 -9.18
CA SER A 83 -9.79 -12.70 -8.71
C SER A 83 -10.23 -14.08 -9.23
N LYS A 84 -9.93 -14.40 -10.50
CA LYS A 84 -10.17 -15.73 -11.06
C LYS A 84 -9.30 -16.81 -10.42
N VAL A 85 -8.02 -16.53 -10.18
CA VAL A 85 -7.13 -17.46 -9.48
C VAL A 85 -7.69 -17.76 -8.08
N MET A 86 -8.06 -16.73 -7.32
CA MET A 86 -8.68 -16.89 -6.00
C MET A 86 -9.92 -17.77 -6.07
N SER A 87 -10.80 -17.52 -7.02
CA SER A 87 -12.05 -18.26 -7.18
C SER A 87 -11.82 -19.72 -7.57
N ALA A 88 -10.91 -19.98 -8.50
CA ALA A 88 -10.51 -21.32 -8.92
C ALA A 88 -9.90 -22.09 -7.74
N CYS A 89 -9.03 -21.44 -6.96
CA CYS A 89 -8.41 -22.02 -5.79
C CYS A 89 -9.40 -22.31 -4.65
N LYS A 90 -10.34 -21.40 -4.37
CA LYS A 90 -11.42 -21.64 -3.40
C LYS A 90 -12.26 -22.87 -3.76
N LYS A 91 -12.52 -23.06 -5.06
CA LYS A 91 -13.26 -24.23 -5.55
C LYS A 91 -12.50 -25.53 -5.28
N VAL A 92 -11.25 -25.66 -5.75
CA VAL A 92 -10.49 -26.92 -5.63
C VAL A 92 -10.08 -27.24 -4.18
N THR A 93 -9.86 -26.23 -3.34
CA THR A 93 -9.49 -26.44 -1.94
C THR A 93 -10.66 -26.89 -1.07
N SER A 94 -11.90 -26.68 -1.53
CA SER A 94 -13.12 -27.13 -0.84
C SER A 94 -13.57 -28.54 -1.25
N GLU A 95 -12.86 -29.19 -2.17
CA GLU A 95 -13.22 -30.52 -2.67
C GLU A 95 -13.00 -31.60 -1.58
N TYR A 96 -13.99 -32.47 -1.39
CA TYR A 96 -13.99 -33.51 -0.35
C TYR A 96 -13.32 -34.80 -0.83
N SER A 97 -12.68 -35.54 0.09
CA SER A 97 -11.90 -36.77 -0.19
C SER A 97 -12.68 -37.92 -0.85
N GLY A 98 -14.01 -37.94 -0.69
CA GLY A 98 -14.90 -38.90 -1.36
C GLY A 98 -15.35 -38.49 -2.78
N SER A 99 -14.90 -37.35 -3.29
CA SER A 99 -15.23 -36.89 -4.64
C SER A 99 -14.33 -37.55 -5.68
N LYS A 100 -14.90 -37.85 -6.85
CA LYS A 100 -14.14 -38.31 -8.03
C LYS A 100 -13.08 -37.31 -8.50
N ASP A 101 -13.27 -36.03 -8.17
CA ASP A 101 -12.41 -34.94 -8.60
C ASP A 101 -11.35 -34.59 -7.54
N TYR A 102 -11.32 -35.29 -6.40
CA TYR A 102 -10.43 -34.99 -5.28
C TYR A 102 -8.95 -34.99 -5.66
N ASP A 103 -8.46 -36.06 -6.29
CA ASP A 103 -7.04 -36.19 -6.64
C ASP A 103 -6.58 -35.11 -7.63
N ILE A 104 -7.45 -34.78 -8.60
CA ILE A 104 -7.19 -33.73 -9.59
C ILE A 104 -7.17 -32.36 -8.90
N SER A 105 -8.14 -32.10 -8.02
CA SER A 105 -8.23 -30.86 -7.24
C SER A 105 -7.04 -30.71 -6.29
N LEU A 106 -6.62 -31.78 -5.62
CA LEU A 106 -5.46 -31.80 -4.73
C LEU A 106 -4.18 -31.48 -5.49
N SER A 107 -3.95 -32.14 -6.64
CA SER A 107 -2.78 -31.88 -7.48
C SER A 107 -2.70 -30.42 -7.95
N LYS A 108 -3.82 -29.87 -8.44
CA LYS A 108 -3.91 -28.47 -8.86
C LYS A 108 -3.71 -27.51 -7.68
N ALA A 109 -4.31 -27.80 -6.54
CA ALA A 109 -4.21 -26.95 -5.36
C ALA A 109 -2.79 -26.94 -4.77
N LYS A 110 -2.09 -28.08 -4.77
CA LYS A 110 -0.66 -28.17 -4.40
C LYS A 110 0.24 -27.32 -5.30
N LYS A 111 -0.11 -27.20 -6.59
CA LYS A 111 0.71 -26.47 -7.56
C LYS A 111 0.43 -24.97 -7.57
N TYR A 112 -0.83 -24.56 -7.42
CA TYR A 112 -1.27 -23.18 -7.73
C TYR A 112 -1.96 -22.43 -6.59
N CYS A 113 -2.35 -23.12 -5.50
CA CYS A 113 -3.11 -22.50 -4.40
C CYS A 113 -2.29 -22.37 -3.11
N THR A 114 -1.02 -22.77 -3.17
CA THR A 114 -0.02 -22.61 -2.11
C THR A 114 0.93 -21.46 -2.44
N THR A 115 1.70 -21.01 -1.46
CA THR A 115 2.69 -19.95 -1.64
C THR A 115 3.68 -20.31 -2.76
N PRO A 116 3.73 -19.56 -3.88
CA PRO A 116 4.63 -19.84 -4.97
C PRO A 116 6.04 -19.27 -4.71
N GLU A 117 6.99 -19.64 -5.55
CA GLU A 117 8.26 -18.93 -5.66
C GLU A 117 8.04 -17.60 -6.41
N LEU A 118 8.31 -16.49 -5.74
CA LEU A 118 8.07 -15.14 -6.26
C LEU A 118 9.38 -14.60 -6.85
N LYS A 119 9.54 -14.70 -8.17
CA LYS A 119 10.81 -14.38 -8.85
C LYS A 119 11.03 -12.88 -9.04
N THR A 120 9.96 -12.09 -9.20
CA THR A 120 10.04 -10.66 -9.47
C THR A 120 9.72 -9.81 -8.25
N VAL A 121 10.25 -8.58 -8.23
CA VAL A 121 9.91 -7.57 -7.22
C VAL A 121 8.41 -7.34 -7.16
N GLU A 122 7.76 -7.17 -8.32
CA GLU A 122 6.32 -6.93 -8.41
C GLU A 122 5.52 -8.04 -7.72
N ALA A 123 5.81 -9.31 -8.03
CA ALA A 123 5.12 -10.43 -7.42
C ALA A 123 5.37 -10.49 -5.91
N LYS A 124 6.61 -10.18 -5.46
CA LYS A 124 6.94 -10.16 -4.03
C LYS A 124 6.20 -9.07 -3.27
N VAL A 125 6.14 -7.86 -3.82
CA VAL A 125 5.48 -6.69 -3.22
C VAL A 125 3.97 -6.91 -3.13
N LEU A 126 3.34 -7.40 -4.20
CA LEU A 126 1.92 -7.75 -4.20
C LEU A 126 1.59 -8.85 -3.19
N PHE A 127 2.47 -9.85 -3.05
CA PHE A 127 2.28 -10.92 -2.06
C PHE A 127 2.42 -10.43 -0.61
N SER A 128 3.23 -9.39 -0.38
CA SER A 128 3.30 -8.66 0.90
C SER A 128 2.10 -7.73 1.16
N ASP A 129 1.05 -7.83 0.33
CA ASP A 129 -0.17 -7.03 0.43
C ASP A 129 0.01 -5.51 0.19
N HIS A 130 1.04 -5.13 -0.58
CA HIS A 130 1.25 -3.75 -0.99
C HIS A 130 0.71 -3.49 -2.41
N GLU A 131 0.03 -2.36 -2.60
CA GLU A 131 -0.40 -1.92 -3.93
C GLU A 131 0.71 -1.13 -4.62
N ILE A 132 0.94 -1.44 -5.89
CA ILE A 132 1.98 -0.85 -6.73
C ILE A 132 1.43 0.37 -7.48
N SER A 133 2.28 1.39 -7.70
CA SER A 133 1.90 2.56 -8.49
C SER A 133 1.56 2.19 -9.93
N SER A 134 0.43 2.72 -10.42
CA SER A 134 -0.09 2.41 -11.75
C SER A 134 -0.57 3.64 -12.52
N GLU A 135 -0.79 4.77 -11.85
CA GLU A 135 -1.35 5.97 -12.46
C GLU A 135 -0.33 7.12 -12.46
N GLU A 136 -0.44 8.03 -13.43
CA GLU A 136 0.42 9.22 -13.54
C GLU A 136 0.49 10.01 -12.23
N ARG A 137 -0.65 10.15 -11.54
CA ARG A 137 -0.76 10.81 -10.25
C ARG A 137 0.15 10.19 -9.19
N ASP A 138 0.26 8.86 -9.13
CA ASP A 138 1.12 8.17 -8.17
C ASP A 138 2.58 8.56 -8.39
N PHE A 139 3.04 8.56 -9.65
CA PHE A 139 4.44 8.90 -9.99
C PHE A 139 4.77 10.36 -9.71
N ARG A 140 3.82 11.27 -9.95
CA ARG A 140 3.93 12.68 -9.58
C ARG A 140 4.04 12.86 -8.06
N ASP A 141 3.19 12.16 -7.31
CA ASP A 141 3.20 12.19 -5.85
C ASP A 141 4.50 11.62 -5.29
N ILE A 142 4.99 10.49 -5.82
CA ILE A 142 6.27 9.88 -5.43
C ILE A 142 7.40 10.87 -5.56
N PHE A 143 7.51 11.57 -6.70
CA PHE A 143 8.54 12.59 -6.87
C PHE A 143 8.46 13.63 -5.76
N ILE A 144 7.27 14.15 -5.47
CA ILE A 144 7.09 15.18 -4.44
C ILE A 144 7.46 14.68 -3.03
N LEU A 145 7.12 13.44 -2.71
CA LEU A 145 7.43 12.84 -1.41
C LEU A 145 8.91 12.54 -1.23
N HIS A 146 9.64 12.24 -2.32
CA HIS A 146 11.01 11.72 -2.26
C HIS A 146 12.07 12.60 -2.92
N LYS A 147 11.71 13.73 -3.54
CA LYS A 147 12.67 14.66 -4.18
C LYS A 147 13.76 15.19 -3.26
N GLY A 148 13.56 15.18 -1.95
CA GLY A 148 14.56 15.54 -0.94
C GLY A 148 15.47 14.38 -0.51
N ASP A 149 15.22 13.15 -0.96
CA ASP A 149 16.03 11.97 -0.67
C ASP A 149 17.08 11.77 -1.77
N ASN A 150 18.35 12.05 -1.46
CA ASN A 150 19.46 11.90 -2.41
C ASN A 150 19.56 10.46 -2.96
N SER A 151 19.22 9.44 -2.16
CA SER A 151 19.28 8.05 -2.64
C SER A 151 18.23 7.79 -3.71
N PHE A 152 17.03 8.34 -3.55
CA PHE A 152 15.99 8.30 -4.57
C PHE A 152 16.44 9.01 -5.85
N VAL A 153 16.94 10.24 -5.72
CA VAL A 153 17.39 11.06 -6.85
C VAL A 153 18.46 10.34 -7.68
N GLU A 154 19.48 9.78 -7.03
CA GLU A 154 20.54 9.04 -7.73
C GLU A 154 20.04 7.77 -8.42
N LYS A 155 19.09 7.05 -7.81
CA LYS A 155 18.50 5.84 -8.42
C LYS A 155 17.66 6.16 -9.65
N VAL A 156 16.87 7.24 -9.61
CA VAL A 156 16.08 7.68 -10.76
C VAL A 156 16.99 8.19 -11.89
N LYS A 157 18.04 8.96 -11.58
CA LYS A 157 19.07 9.37 -12.55
C LYS A 157 19.67 8.18 -13.30
N ALA A 158 19.97 7.09 -12.58
CA ALA A 158 20.65 5.92 -13.14
C ALA A 158 19.81 5.17 -14.20
N VAL A 159 18.50 5.41 -14.28
CA VAL A 159 17.60 4.78 -15.26
C VAL A 159 17.77 5.36 -16.65
N ASP A 160 18.21 6.62 -16.74
CA ASP A 160 18.44 7.29 -18.02
C ASP A 160 19.75 8.08 -17.94
N SER A 161 20.84 7.46 -18.40
CA SER A 161 22.20 8.02 -18.38
C SER A 161 22.34 9.32 -19.18
N SER A 162 21.34 9.69 -20.00
CA SER A 162 21.31 10.96 -20.71
C SER A 162 20.76 12.11 -19.85
N THR A 163 20.16 11.81 -18.70
CA THR A 163 19.47 12.79 -17.85
C THR A 163 20.31 13.15 -16.62
N SER A 164 21.45 13.81 -16.84
CA SER A 164 22.28 14.34 -15.76
C SER A 164 21.60 15.41 -14.91
N SER A 165 20.43 15.91 -15.35
CA SER A 165 19.69 17.02 -14.76
C SER A 165 18.56 16.61 -13.80
N PHE A 166 18.34 15.32 -13.51
CA PHE A 166 17.28 14.94 -12.57
C PHE A 166 17.64 15.35 -11.13
N ASP A 167 16.93 16.30 -10.53
CA ASP A 167 17.17 16.74 -9.15
C ASP A 167 15.87 17.18 -8.47
N SER A 168 15.98 17.72 -7.25
CA SER A 168 14.83 18.14 -6.45
C SER A 168 14.01 19.29 -7.04
N ASN A 169 14.56 20.01 -8.03
CA ASN A 169 14.00 21.21 -8.63
C ASN A 169 13.44 20.95 -10.04
N VAL A 170 13.56 19.74 -10.57
CA VAL A 170 12.99 19.38 -11.86
C VAL A 170 11.47 19.55 -11.83
N GLY A 171 10.95 20.14 -12.91
CA GLY A 171 9.51 20.29 -13.12
C GLY A 171 8.79 18.95 -13.08
N ILE A 172 7.66 18.91 -12.38
CA ILE A 172 6.95 17.67 -12.10
C ILE A 172 6.51 16.89 -13.36
N ASP A 173 6.22 17.61 -14.45
CA ASP A 173 5.86 17.03 -15.75
C ASP A 173 7.00 16.25 -16.39
N THR A 174 8.25 16.67 -16.15
CA THR A 174 9.42 15.93 -16.60
C THR A 174 9.74 14.80 -15.62
N ALA A 175 9.63 15.07 -14.32
CA ALA A 175 10.04 14.15 -13.27
C ALA A 175 9.22 12.85 -13.26
N TYR A 176 7.89 12.94 -13.41
CA TYR A 176 7.03 11.75 -13.29
C TYR A 176 7.40 10.65 -14.28
N SER A 177 7.79 11.02 -15.51
CA SER A 177 8.12 10.05 -16.56
C SER A 177 9.36 9.22 -16.21
N LEU A 178 10.36 9.84 -15.58
CA LEU A 178 11.56 9.16 -15.11
C LEU A 178 11.28 8.31 -13.88
N VAL A 179 10.45 8.80 -12.96
CA VAL A 179 10.00 8.02 -11.80
C VAL A 179 9.20 6.79 -12.23
N GLN A 180 8.33 6.93 -13.22
CA GLN A 180 7.60 5.81 -13.81
C GLN A 180 8.56 4.79 -14.41
N LYS A 181 9.49 5.21 -15.27
CA LYS A 181 10.52 4.33 -15.83
C LYS A 181 11.35 3.63 -14.74
N PHE A 182 11.72 4.35 -13.68
CA PHE A 182 12.43 3.78 -12.54
C PHE A 182 11.63 2.66 -11.89
N CYS A 183 10.38 2.92 -11.53
CA CYS A 183 9.52 1.92 -10.91
C CYS A 183 9.27 0.74 -11.84
N ASP A 184 8.94 0.96 -13.11
CA ASP A 184 8.71 -0.10 -14.08
C ASP A 184 9.96 -0.97 -14.32
N SER A 185 11.16 -0.36 -14.32
CA SER A 185 12.42 -1.11 -14.39
C SER A 185 12.68 -1.97 -13.15
N LEU A 186 12.18 -1.54 -11.99
CA LEU A 186 12.37 -2.24 -10.72
C LEU A 186 11.37 -3.39 -10.57
N LYS A 187 10.12 -3.25 -11.05
CA LYS A 187 9.07 -4.28 -11.01
C LYS A 187 9.53 -5.63 -11.58
N VAL A 188 10.27 -5.59 -12.69
CA VAL A 188 10.69 -6.77 -13.46
C VAL A 188 11.99 -7.40 -12.97
N LYS A 189 12.72 -6.74 -12.05
CA LYS A 189 13.97 -7.30 -11.49
C LYS A 189 13.70 -8.49 -10.60
N GLU A 190 14.74 -9.29 -10.38
CA GLU A 190 14.74 -10.36 -9.38
C GLU A 190 14.39 -9.83 -7.99
N SER A 191 13.64 -10.62 -7.23
CA SER A 191 13.10 -10.32 -5.90
C SER A 191 14.14 -10.28 -4.77
N SER A 192 15.30 -9.66 -5.00
CA SER A 192 16.33 -9.50 -3.98
C SER A 192 15.86 -8.56 -2.85
N PRO A 193 16.35 -8.74 -1.61
CA PRO A 193 15.96 -7.88 -0.49
C PRO A 193 16.16 -6.37 -0.75
N SER A 194 17.24 -6.00 -1.47
CA SER A 194 17.50 -4.60 -1.82
C SER A 194 16.50 -4.06 -2.83
N ASN A 195 16.19 -4.82 -3.89
CA ASN A 195 15.25 -4.34 -4.91
C ASN A 195 13.83 -4.20 -4.35
N VAL A 196 13.41 -5.15 -3.50
CA VAL A 196 12.11 -5.10 -2.82
C VAL A 196 12.05 -3.90 -1.86
N ALA A 197 13.08 -3.68 -1.05
CA ALA A 197 13.12 -2.53 -0.13
C ALA A 197 13.07 -1.19 -0.87
N ASP A 198 13.78 -1.07 -1.99
CA ASP A 198 13.71 0.13 -2.82
C ASP A 198 12.32 0.35 -3.41
N TYR A 199 11.68 -0.74 -3.86
CA TYR A 199 10.36 -0.67 -4.44
C TYR A 199 9.32 -0.27 -3.40
N GLU A 200 9.32 -0.92 -2.24
CA GLU A 200 8.41 -0.61 -1.13
C GLU A 200 8.60 0.81 -0.62
N LYS A 201 9.81 1.35 -0.70
CA LYS A 201 10.10 2.72 -0.29
C LYS A 201 9.61 3.77 -1.29
N TYR A 202 9.72 3.52 -2.59
CA TYR A 202 9.58 4.57 -3.61
C TYR A 202 8.49 4.35 -4.66
N CYS A 203 7.93 3.15 -4.80
CA CYS A 203 7.11 2.76 -5.97
C CYS A 203 5.75 2.14 -5.60
N LEU A 204 5.31 2.35 -4.35
CA LEU A 204 3.98 1.96 -3.91
C LEU A 204 2.94 3.02 -4.28
N GLN A 205 1.69 2.59 -4.43
CA GLN A 205 0.58 3.49 -4.66
C GLN A 205 0.51 4.54 -3.54
N THR A 206 0.42 5.81 -3.92
CA THR A 206 0.32 6.90 -2.95
C THR A 206 -1.14 7.11 -2.52
N PRO A 207 -1.37 7.65 -1.31
CA PRO A 207 -2.70 8.11 -0.94
C PRO A 207 -3.26 9.12 -1.96
N SER A 208 -4.55 9.04 -2.24
CA SER A 208 -5.20 9.85 -3.28
C SER A 208 -5.19 11.36 -3.01
N ASN A 209 -5.03 11.75 -1.75
CA ASN A 209 -5.04 13.14 -1.31
C ASN A 209 -4.29 13.32 0.01
N ILE A 210 -4.20 14.58 0.43
CA ILE A 210 -3.54 14.98 1.69
C ILE A 210 -4.18 14.34 2.91
N GLN A 211 -5.51 14.13 2.92
CA GLN A 211 -6.18 13.42 4.01
C GLN A 211 -5.64 12.00 4.17
N GLY A 212 -5.69 11.20 3.11
CA GLY A 212 -5.17 9.84 3.12
C GLY A 212 -3.69 9.77 3.46
N PHE A 213 -2.91 10.78 3.06
CA PHE A 213 -1.49 10.88 3.42
C PHE A 213 -1.29 11.00 4.93
N TYR A 214 -2.01 11.88 5.61
CA TYR A 214 -1.86 12.02 7.06
C TYR A 214 -2.52 10.86 7.83
N GLU A 215 -3.63 10.32 7.34
CA GLU A 215 -4.27 9.13 7.90
C GLU A 215 -3.36 7.89 7.83
N SER A 216 -2.64 7.70 6.72
CA SER A 216 -1.65 6.60 6.61
C SER A 216 -0.48 6.75 7.58
N LYS A 217 -0.25 7.96 8.12
CA LYS A 217 0.72 8.23 9.19
C LYS A 217 0.12 8.15 10.60
N GLY A 218 -1.14 7.74 10.71
CA GLY A 218 -1.84 7.56 11.99
C GLY A 218 -2.43 8.85 12.56
N LEU A 219 -2.53 9.92 11.78
CA LEU A 219 -3.22 11.14 12.19
C LEU A 219 -4.70 11.06 11.87
N THR A 220 -5.53 11.78 12.61
CA THR A 220 -6.99 11.82 12.39
C THR A 220 -7.48 13.24 12.18
N LEU A 221 -8.47 13.42 11.30
CA LEU A 221 -9.08 14.73 11.09
C LEU A 221 -9.72 15.23 12.40
N VAL A 222 -9.60 16.52 12.65
CA VAL A 222 -10.21 17.18 13.80
C VAL A 222 -11.73 17.08 13.74
N GLY A 223 -12.35 16.77 14.88
CA GLY A 223 -13.81 16.82 15.06
C GLY A 223 -14.29 18.04 15.86
N ASP A 224 -13.50 18.50 16.83
CA ASP A 224 -13.77 19.72 17.62
C ASP A 224 -12.98 20.90 17.06
N TRP A 225 -13.57 21.60 16.10
CA TRP A 225 -12.92 22.72 15.41
C TRP A 225 -12.77 23.97 16.27
N ALA A 226 -13.70 24.22 17.19
CA ALA A 226 -13.61 25.34 18.11
C ALA A 226 -12.46 25.12 19.10
N GLY A 227 -12.39 23.93 19.72
CA GLY A 227 -11.27 23.56 20.58
C GLY A 227 -9.93 23.52 19.84
N LYS A 228 -9.93 23.03 18.60
CA LYS A 228 -8.73 23.06 17.75
C LYS A 228 -8.25 24.49 17.52
N PHE A 229 -9.12 25.40 17.09
CA PHE A 229 -8.78 26.81 16.91
C PHE A 229 -8.16 27.39 18.19
N GLU A 230 -8.81 27.20 19.35
CA GLU A 230 -8.29 27.66 20.64
C GLU A 230 -6.88 27.12 20.94
N SER A 231 -6.61 25.86 20.61
CA SER A 231 -5.31 25.24 20.85
C SER A 231 -4.17 25.80 19.98
N ILE A 232 -4.47 26.27 18.76
CA ILE A 232 -3.45 26.70 17.80
C ILE A 232 -3.38 28.22 17.59
N LYS A 233 -4.40 28.97 18.03
CA LYS A 233 -4.50 30.42 17.75
C LYS A 233 -3.35 31.25 18.34
N ALA A 234 -2.73 30.81 19.42
CA ALA A 234 -1.58 31.53 19.98
C ALA A 234 -0.29 31.33 19.16
N SER A 235 -0.10 30.12 18.61
CA SER A 235 1.09 29.75 17.85
C SER A 235 0.99 30.09 16.36
N ASP A 236 -0.22 30.07 15.79
CA ASP A 236 -0.46 30.34 14.38
C ASP A 236 -1.10 31.72 14.21
N THR A 237 -0.26 32.75 14.22
CA THR A 237 -0.68 34.15 14.16
C THR A 237 -1.30 34.54 12.81
N ASN A 238 -1.07 33.75 11.76
CA ASN A 238 -1.66 33.95 10.44
C ASN A 238 -2.95 33.16 10.22
N LEU A 239 -3.34 32.30 11.18
CA LEU A 239 -4.47 31.38 11.05
C LEU A 239 -5.75 32.07 10.56
N VAL A 240 -6.19 33.10 11.27
CA VAL A 240 -7.47 33.76 10.94
C VAL A 240 -7.38 34.46 9.59
N ASN A 241 -6.24 35.05 9.24
CA ASN A 241 -6.05 35.67 7.94
C ASN A 241 -6.14 34.66 6.79
N ASP A 242 -5.60 33.46 6.98
CA ASP A 242 -5.62 32.40 5.98
C ASP A 242 -7.02 31.78 5.79
N ILE A 243 -7.83 31.68 6.87
CA ILE A 243 -9.12 30.96 6.84
C ILE A 243 -10.36 31.85 6.71
N LYS A 244 -10.27 33.15 7.02
CA LYS A 244 -11.44 34.05 7.06
C LYS A 244 -12.13 34.24 5.70
N GLY A 245 -11.44 33.97 4.59
CA GLY A 245 -11.98 34.19 3.24
C GLY A 245 -12.50 35.62 3.07
N SER A 246 -13.76 35.77 2.66
CA SER A 246 -14.42 37.07 2.48
C SER A 246 -14.93 37.71 3.80
N SER A 247 -14.85 37.02 4.94
CA SER A 247 -15.31 37.54 6.23
C SER A 247 -14.27 38.50 6.83
N SER A 248 -14.32 39.78 6.43
CA SER A 248 -13.37 40.83 6.83
C SER A 248 -13.31 41.09 8.34
N ASN A 249 -14.34 40.71 9.09
CA ASN A 249 -14.51 41.11 10.49
C ASN A 249 -13.93 40.11 11.49
N LEU A 250 -13.56 38.90 11.03
CA LEU A 250 -12.99 37.87 11.89
C LEU A 250 -11.53 38.17 12.24
N ASN A 251 -11.19 38.00 13.50
CA ASN A 251 -9.83 38.14 14.04
C ASN A 251 -9.56 37.09 15.13
N GLN A 252 -8.36 37.09 15.71
CA GLN A 252 -7.93 36.08 16.70
C GLN A 252 -8.78 36.07 17.99
N SER A 253 -9.46 37.17 18.28
CA SER A 253 -10.33 37.34 19.46
C SER A 253 -11.80 37.07 19.16
N SER A 254 -12.16 36.74 17.91
CA SER A 254 -13.52 36.36 17.54
C SER A 254 -13.94 35.05 18.25
N PRO A 255 -15.26 34.80 18.40
CA PRO A 255 -15.76 33.58 19.03
C PRO A 255 -15.22 32.31 18.37
N SER A 256 -14.74 31.36 19.18
CA SER A 256 -14.11 30.13 18.72
C SER A 256 -15.04 29.27 17.86
N SER A 257 -16.35 29.34 18.08
CA SER A 257 -17.36 28.66 17.27
C SER A 257 -17.41 29.19 15.84
N GLU A 258 -17.29 30.51 15.64
CA GLU A 258 -17.33 31.14 14.33
C GLU A 258 -16.03 30.87 13.55
N VAL A 259 -14.89 31.06 14.22
CA VAL A 259 -13.59 30.83 13.59
C VAL A 259 -13.32 29.34 13.38
N GLY A 260 -13.77 28.49 14.30
CA GLY A 260 -13.72 27.03 14.16
C GLY A 260 -14.46 26.55 12.91
N SER A 261 -15.65 27.08 12.63
CA SER A 261 -16.36 26.78 11.37
C SER A 261 -15.57 27.18 10.12
N LYS A 262 -14.84 28.30 10.16
CA LYS A 262 -13.96 28.70 9.04
C LYS A 262 -12.72 27.85 8.91
N LEU A 263 -12.17 27.39 10.03
CA LEU A 263 -11.08 26.43 10.04
C LEU A 263 -11.52 25.11 9.41
N GLU A 264 -12.70 24.61 9.75
CA GLU A 264 -13.29 23.42 9.15
C GLU A 264 -13.47 23.58 7.62
N GLU A 265 -14.10 24.68 7.19
CA GLU A 265 -14.30 24.99 5.77
C GLU A 265 -12.98 25.04 4.99
N TRP A 266 -11.95 25.67 5.57
CA TRP A 266 -10.62 25.73 4.97
C TRP A 266 -10.01 24.32 4.88
N CYS A 267 -10.03 23.56 5.98
CA CYS A 267 -9.50 22.21 6.01
C CYS A 267 -10.17 21.29 4.98
N LYS A 268 -11.50 21.33 4.84
CA LYS A 268 -12.23 20.54 3.83
C LYS A 268 -11.77 20.80 2.39
N LYS A 269 -11.25 22.00 2.09
CA LYS A 269 -10.69 22.34 0.76
C LYS A 269 -9.24 21.88 0.60
N GLU A 270 -8.46 21.93 1.67
CA GLU A 270 -7.03 21.60 1.63
C GLU A 270 -6.78 20.10 1.65
N VAL A 271 -7.50 19.35 2.49
CA VAL A 271 -7.24 17.92 2.70
C VAL A 271 -7.61 17.04 1.49
N VAL A 272 -8.46 17.54 0.59
CA VAL A 272 -8.87 16.86 -0.64
C VAL A 272 -7.91 17.08 -1.81
N LYS A 273 -6.95 18.01 -1.69
CA LYS A 273 -5.94 18.24 -2.73
C LYS A 273 -5.05 17.00 -2.88
N THR A 274 -4.56 16.77 -4.09
CA THR A 274 -3.57 15.73 -4.36
C THR A 274 -2.21 16.11 -3.76
N ILE A 275 -1.37 15.12 -3.44
CA ILE A 275 -0.05 15.34 -2.84
C ILE A 275 0.81 16.19 -3.77
N ASN A 276 0.77 15.91 -5.08
CA ASN A 276 1.51 16.67 -6.07
C ASN A 276 1.05 18.12 -6.28
N SER A 277 -0.16 18.47 -5.85
CA SER A 277 -0.67 19.85 -5.89
C SER A 277 -0.46 20.59 -4.57
N ALA A 278 -0.23 19.85 -3.48
CA ALA A 278 -0.13 20.38 -2.13
C ALA A 278 0.97 19.65 -1.34
N ASP A 279 2.22 19.74 -1.81
CA ASP A 279 3.38 19.06 -1.23
C ASP A 279 3.38 19.12 0.30
N PRO A 280 3.12 18.01 1.01
CA PRO A 280 2.98 18.02 2.48
C PRO A 280 4.30 18.29 3.20
N ASN A 281 5.43 18.22 2.49
CA ASN A 281 6.75 18.54 3.01
C ASN A 281 7.11 20.02 2.78
N SER A 282 6.31 20.78 2.03
CA SER A 282 6.54 22.21 1.82
C SER A 282 6.14 23.03 3.05
N GLY A 283 6.86 24.12 3.31
CA GLY A 283 6.52 25.04 4.40
C GLY A 283 5.11 25.62 4.28
N GLU A 284 4.64 25.87 3.06
CA GLU A 284 3.31 26.42 2.78
C GLU A 284 2.18 25.45 3.16
N ASN A 285 2.33 24.16 2.83
CA ASN A 285 1.28 23.15 3.07
C ASN A 285 1.46 22.41 4.41
N SER A 286 2.59 22.60 5.10
CA SER A 286 2.82 22.05 6.45
C SER A 286 1.75 22.47 7.46
N LYS A 287 1.11 23.62 7.22
CA LYS A 287 -0.03 24.15 7.99
C LYS A 287 -1.22 23.19 8.00
N VAL A 288 -1.46 22.42 6.94
CA VAL A 288 -2.60 21.49 6.86
C VAL A 288 -2.49 20.43 7.96
N LYS A 289 -1.29 19.91 8.22
CA LYS A 289 -1.04 18.96 9.31
C LYS A 289 -1.45 19.56 10.66
N THR A 290 -0.95 20.74 10.98
CA THR A 290 -1.13 21.35 12.30
C THR A 290 -2.56 21.84 12.52
N ARG A 291 -3.20 22.33 11.46
CA ARG A 291 -4.56 22.91 11.50
C ARG A 291 -5.67 21.87 11.45
N CYS A 292 -5.52 20.83 10.63
CA CYS A 292 -6.62 19.93 10.28
C CYS A 292 -6.58 18.57 10.97
N PHE A 293 -5.44 18.17 11.54
CA PHE A 293 -5.25 16.85 12.13
C PHE A 293 -4.86 16.90 13.61
N ASN A 294 -5.18 15.80 14.32
CA ASN A 294 -4.72 15.48 15.67
C ASN A 294 -3.57 14.46 15.62
#